data_AF-A0A2V4W9P7-F1
#
_entry.id   AF-A0A2V4W9P7-F1
#
_cell.length_a   1.000
_cell.length_b   1.000
_cell.length_c   1.000
_cell.angle_alpha   90.00
_cell.angle_beta   90.00
_cell.angle_gamma   90.00
#
_symmetry.space_group_name_H-M   'P 1'
#
loop_
_entity.id
_entity.type
_entity.pdbx_description
1 polymer ?
#
loop_
_entity_poly.entity_id
_entity_poly.type
_entity_poly.pdbx_seq_one_letter_code
_entity_poly.pdbx_strand_id
1 'polypeptide(L)'
;MIEFAKSLFNKVFMFLALIFVLSFLIGWFLPIGLDKVTSLSYREYLFSTYTVFTQFGFLMFSFIIAFFVNKEYSNKTILFYRLLSYDSLKFFLNKFAVLFIESLILITIFLSVVSMVYQDFSLFLLMIFLLTSVVTQYILIIGTISLLSSNILMSIGLSILYWILSVVLVASSDRLTYVAVFDASNYLYRDINQVFAQGNNFISLSNVLTVIVYNLILFLVSVLISKLMNKRWLKLGID
;
A
#
# COMPACT_ATOMS: atom_id res chain seq x y z
N MET A 1 -12.06 -2.23 -17.74
CA MET A 1 -12.00 -3.64 -18.19
C MET A 1 -10.65 -4.03 -18.79
N ILE A 2 -10.09 -3.28 -19.75
CA ILE A 2 -8.78 -3.61 -20.37
C ILE A 2 -7.64 -3.70 -19.33
N GLU A 3 -7.58 -2.78 -18.36
CA GLU A 3 -6.52 -2.80 -17.35
C GLU A 3 -6.61 -3.97 -16.37
N PHE A 4 -7.82 -4.40 -16.01
CA PHE A 4 -8.02 -5.61 -15.19
C PHE A 4 -7.59 -6.87 -15.94
N ALA A 5 -7.99 -6.99 -17.22
CA ALA A 5 -7.52 -8.07 -18.07
C ALA A 5 -5.99 -8.07 -18.17
N LYS A 6 -5.38 -6.89 -18.40
CA LYS A 6 -3.91 -6.75 -18.43
C LYS A 6 -3.25 -7.12 -17.10
N SER A 7 -3.84 -6.81 -15.95
CA SER A 7 -3.27 -7.21 -14.66
C SER A 7 -3.21 -8.74 -14.51
N LEU A 8 -4.32 -9.41 -14.86
CA LEU A 8 -4.41 -10.88 -14.85
C LEU A 8 -3.46 -11.50 -15.89
N PHE A 9 -3.44 -11.00 -17.13
CA PHE A 9 -2.58 -11.53 -18.21
C PHE A 9 -1.09 -11.22 -17.98
N ASN A 10 -0.74 -10.08 -17.38
CA ASN A 10 0.65 -9.73 -17.08
C ASN A 10 1.18 -10.33 -15.78
N LYS A 11 0.43 -11.25 -15.15
CA LYS A 11 0.78 -11.89 -13.88
C LYS A 11 0.94 -10.92 -12.70
N VAL A 12 0.50 -9.67 -12.84
CA VAL A 12 0.60 -8.63 -11.80
C VAL A 12 -0.23 -9.04 -10.60
N PHE A 13 -1.45 -9.51 -10.84
CA PHE A 13 -2.30 -10.09 -9.81
C PHE A 13 -1.63 -11.27 -9.08
N MET A 14 -0.95 -12.17 -9.80
CA MET A 14 -0.24 -13.31 -9.18
C MET A 14 0.92 -12.86 -8.29
N PHE A 15 1.71 -11.88 -8.74
CA PHE A 15 2.79 -11.32 -7.91
C PHE A 15 2.25 -10.55 -6.70
N LEU A 16 1.16 -9.80 -6.88
CA LEU A 16 0.48 -9.12 -5.78
C LEU A 16 -0.01 -10.15 -4.76
N ALA A 17 -0.70 -11.21 -5.21
CA ALA A 17 -1.15 -12.30 -4.35
C ALA A 17 0.02 -12.98 -3.61
N LEU A 18 1.15 -13.21 -4.27
CA LEU A 18 2.35 -13.76 -3.64
C LEU A 18 2.89 -12.84 -2.53
N ILE A 19 2.93 -11.53 -2.76
CA ILE A 19 3.32 -10.55 -1.75
C ILE A 19 2.37 -10.62 -0.56
N PHE A 20 1.06 -10.69 -0.78
CA PHE A 20 0.08 -10.86 0.30
C PHE A 20 0.30 -12.17 1.08
N VAL A 21 0.51 -13.31 0.41
CA VAL A 21 0.85 -14.58 1.07
C VAL A 21 2.07 -14.39 1.97
N LEU A 22 3.15 -13.81 1.43
CA LEU A 22 4.39 -13.58 2.17
C LEU A 22 4.16 -12.65 3.37
N SER A 23 3.41 -11.55 3.21
CA SER A 23 3.13 -10.61 4.30
C SER A 23 2.36 -11.26 5.45
N PHE A 24 1.34 -12.07 5.15
CA PHE A 24 0.56 -12.79 6.17
C PHE A 24 1.37 -13.93 6.82
N LEU A 25 2.24 -14.61 6.06
CA LEU A 25 3.16 -15.61 6.61
C LEU A 25 4.21 -14.96 7.52
N ILE A 26 4.80 -13.84 7.12
CA ILE A 26 5.76 -13.11 7.97
C ILE A 26 5.06 -12.63 9.25
N GLY A 27 3.80 -12.18 9.17
CA GLY A 27 3.00 -11.85 10.35
C GLY A 27 2.81 -13.01 11.33
N TRP A 28 2.82 -14.26 10.83
CA TRP A 28 2.84 -15.46 11.67
C TRP A 28 4.22 -15.72 12.26
N PHE A 29 5.26 -15.63 11.43
CA PHE A 29 6.62 -16.00 11.82
C PHE A 29 7.28 -14.99 12.76
N LEU A 30 6.95 -13.72 12.65
CA LEU A 30 7.64 -12.64 13.36
C LEU A 30 7.54 -12.82 14.89
N PRO A 31 6.36 -13.07 15.50
CA PRO A 31 6.27 -13.26 16.95
C PRO A 31 6.76 -14.64 17.42
N ILE A 32 6.66 -15.68 16.57
CA ILE A 32 7.18 -17.01 16.91
C ILE A 32 8.71 -17.03 16.89
N GLY A 33 9.31 -16.34 15.91
CA GLY A 33 10.75 -16.31 15.70
C GLY A 33 11.48 -15.35 16.64
N LEU A 34 10.95 -14.13 16.83
CA LEU A 34 11.59 -13.11 17.67
C LEU A 34 11.18 -13.21 19.13
N ASP A 35 9.88 -13.38 19.41
CA ASP A 35 9.33 -13.32 20.77
C ASP A 35 9.20 -14.70 21.43
N LYS A 36 9.54 -15.78 20.71
CA LYS A 36 9.51 -17.19 21.18
C LYS A 36 8.18 -17.60 21.83
N VAL A 37 7.07 -17.04 21.37
CA VAL A 37 5.74 -17.35 21.90
C VAL A 37 5.30 -18.73 21.43
N THR A 38 4.81 -19.57 22.35
CA THR A 38 4.41 -20.96 22.07
C THR A 38 3.04 -21.09 21.39
N SER A 39 2.15 -20.11 21.60
CA SER A 39 0.83 -20.01 20.95
C SER A 39 0.47 -18.56 20.73
N LEU A 40 0.11 -18.21 19.51
CA LEU A 40 -0.09 -16.82 19.08
C LEU A 40 -1.59 -16.50 19.07
N SER A 41 -2.04 -15.56 19.89
CA SER A 41 -3.46 -15.18 19.93
C SER A 41 -3.91 -14.48 18.64
N TYR A 42 -5.21 -14.51 18.34
CA TYR A 42 -5.78 -13.85 17.15
C TYR A 42 -5.38 -12.36 17.07
N ARG A 43 -5.41 -11.66 18.20
CA ARG A 43 -5.06 -10.23 18.29
C ARG A 43 -3.57 -9.99 18.04
N GLU A 44 -2.70 -10.79 18.65
CA GLU A 44 -1.26 -10.70 18.43
C GLU A 44 -0.90 -10.99 16.97
N TYR A 45 -1.59 -11.95 16.34
CA TYR A 45 -1.38 -12.30 14.94
C TYR A 45 -1.74 -11.14 14.02
N LEU A 46 -2.93 -10.56 14.22
CA LEU A 46 -3.42 -9.45 13.41
C LEU A 46 -2.56 -8.20 13.62
N PHE A 47 -2.14 -7.92 14.85
CA PHE A 47 -1.24 -6.80 15.12
C PHE A 47 0.13 -7.01 14.46
N SER A 48 0.71 -8.22 14.58
CA SER A 48 1.98 -8.53 13.89
C SER A 48 1.85 -8.43 12.38
N THR A 49 0.74 -8.90 11.81
CA THR A 49 0.45 -8.73 10.38
C THR A 49 0.37 -7.25 10.02
N TYR A 50 -0.32 -6.43 10.81
CA TYR A 50 -0.34 -4.98 10.63
C TYR A 50 1.08 -4.37 10.67
N THR A 51 1.94 -4.79 11.60
CA THR A 51 3.35 -4.38 11.66
C THR A 51 4.11 -4.72 10.38
N VAL A 52 3.91 -5.91 9.83
CA VAL A 52 4.57 -6.30 8.58
C VAL A 52 4.14 -5.39 7.44
N PHE A 53 2.85 -5.10 7.35
CA PHE A 53 2.34 -4.18 6.34
C PHE A 53 2.91 -2.78 6.50
N THR A 54 2.99 -2.23 7.71
CA THR A 54 3.46 -0.84 7.92
C THR A 54 4.96 -0.68 7.79
N GLN A 55 5.76 -1.64 8.27
CA GLN A 55 7.21 -1.53 8.31
C GLN A 55 7.90 -2.10 7.06
N PHE A 56 7.46 -3.25 6.58
CA PHE A 56 8.08 -3.93 5.42
C PHE A 56 7.25 -3.78 4.14
N GLY A 57 5.97 -3.44 4.26
CA GLY A 57 5.06 -3.35 3.12
C GLY A 57 5.54 -2.35 2.08
N PHE A 58 6.07 -1.19 2.47
CA PHE A 58 6.57 -0.22 1.49
C PHE A 58 7.61 -0.84 0.55
N LEU A 59 8.56 -1.62 1.09
CA LEU A 59 9.58 -2.30 0.29
C LEU A 59 8.97 -3.40 -0.59
N MET A 60 8.12 -4.27 -0.02
CA MET A 60 7.50 -5.39 -0.73
C MET A 60 6.58 -4.93 -1.87
N PHE A 61 5.77 -3.89 -1.63
CA PHE A 61 4.81 -3.37 -2.60
C PHE A 61 5.46 -2.42 -3.63
N SER A 62 6.59 -1.79 -3.30
CA SER A 62 7.29 -0.87 -4.24
C SER A 62 7.60 -1.50 -5.59
N PHE A 63 8.07 -2.74 -5.58
CA PHE A 63 8.44 -3.45 -6.81
C PHE A 63 7.24 -3.67 -7.73
N ILE A 64 6.14 -4.23 -7.21
CA ILE A 64 4.98 -4.59 -8.03
C ILE A 64 4.22 -3.37 -8.54
N ILE A 65 4.05 -2.35 -7.70
CA ILE A 65 3.37 -1.11 -8.09
C ILE A 65 4.20 -0.39 -9.17
N ALA A 66 5.51 -0.27 -8.96
CA ALA A 66 6.38 0.34 -9.95
C ALA A 66 6.42 -0.46 -11.25
N PHE A 67 6.54 -1.78 -11.17
CA PHE A 67 6.50 -2.64 -12.35
C PHE A 67 5.21 -2.45 -13.16
N PHE A 68 4.05 -2.40 -12.50
CA PHE A 68 2.76 -2.28 -13.19
C PHE A 68 2.59 -0.96 -13.97
N VAL A 69 3.16 0.13 -13.46
CA VAL A 69 3.14 1.43 -14.13
C VAL A 69 4.25 1.51 -15.18
N ASN A 70 5.48 1.17 -14.80
CA ASN A 70 6.66 1.44 -15.62
C ASN A 70 6.85 0.47 -16.79
N LYS A 71 6.31 -0.75 -16.72
CA LYS A 71 6.31 -1.68 -17.85
C LYS A 71 5.65 -1.05 -19.09
N GLU A 72 4.70 -0.14 -18.89
CA GLU A 72 4.02 0.54 -20.00
C GLU A 72 4.94 1.53 -20.75
N TYR A 73 5.92 2.14 -20.07
CA TYR A 73 6.97 2.94 -20.73
C TYR A 73 7.92 2.05 -21.50
N SER A 74 8.42 0.98 -20.88
CA SER A 74 9.35 0.04 -21.52
C SER A 74 8.79 -0.56 -22.81
N ASN A 75 7.47 -0.81 -22.86
CA ASN A 75 6.79 -1.38 -24.02
C ASN A 75 6.28 -0.31 -25.01
N LYS A 76 6.56 0.99 -24.77
CA LYS A 76 6.03 2.13 -25.52
C LYS A 76 4.51 2.15 -25.66
N THR A 77 3.81 1.49 -24.74
CA THR A 77 2.34 1.39 -24.73
C THR A 77 1.65 2.70 -24.36
N ILE A 78 2.37 3.65 -23.76
CA ILE A 78 1.91 5.03 -23.51
C ILE A 78 1.39 5.71 -24.78
N LEU A 79 2.01 5.45 -25.93
CA LEU A 79 1.55 5.95 -27.23
C LEU A 79 0.16 5.42 -27.60
N PHE A 80 -0.13 4.15 -27.31
CA PHE A 80 -1.45 3.58 -27.54
C PHE A 80 -2.52 4.20 -26.63
N TYR A 81 -2.20 4.48 -25.36
CA TYR A 81 -3.13 5.21 -24.49
C TYR A 81 -3.44 6.61 -25.02
N ARG A 82 -2.43 7.31 -25.57
CA ARG A 82 -2.65 8.60 -26.22
C ARG A 82 -3.61 8.50 -27.41
N LEU A 83 -3.47 7.47 -28.25
CA LEU A 83 -4.39 7.22 -29.37
C LEU A 83 -5.82 6.95 -28.89
N LEU A 84 -5.98 6.33 -27.73
CA LEU A 84 -7.27 6.11 -27.06
C LEU A 84 -7.80 7.35 -26.31
N SER A 85 -7.18 8.51 -26.49
CA SER A 85 -7.52 9.77 -25.80
C SER A 85 -7.42 9.69 -24.27
N TYR A 86 -6.49 8.91 -23.74
CA TYR A 86 -6.16 8.92 -22.32
C TYR A 86 -5.17 10.05 -22.01
N ASP A 87 -5.44 10.79 -20.95
CA ASP A 87 -4.46 11.66 -20.30
C ASP A 87 -3.75 10.92 -19.14
N SER A 88 -2.69 11.52 -18.61
CA SER A 88 -1.93 10.99 -17.49
C SER A 88 -2.80 10.72 -16.25
N LEU A 89 -3.81 11.56 -16.01
CA LEU A 89 -4.73 11.41 -14.89
C LEU A 89 -5.61 10.17 -15.07
N LYS A 90 -6.24 9.98 -16.23
CA LYS A 90 -7.05 8.81 -16.52
C LYS A 90 -6.21 7.54 -16.52
N PHE A 91 -4.97 7.60 -17.01
CA PHE A 91 -4.03 6.50 -16.89
C PHE A 91 -3.75 6.15 -15.42
N PHE A 92 -3.36 7.14 -14.60
CA PHE A 92 -3.08 6.96 -13.17
C PHE A 92 -4.28 6.40 -12.41
N LEU A 93 -5.47 7.00 -12.57
CA LEU A 93 -6.68 6.57 -11.87
C LEU A 93 -7.09 5.13 -12.22
N ASN A 94 -6.91 4.71 -13.48
CA ASN A 94 -7.18 3.32 -13.86
C ASN A 94 -6.18 2.36 -13.22
N LYS A 95 -4.89 2.70 -13.20
CA LYS A 95 -3.85 1.87 -12.54
C LYS A 95 -4.10 1.79 -11.03
N PHE A 96 -4.41 2.91 -10.39
CA PHE A 96 -4.81 2.99 -8.99
C PHE A 96 -6.02 2.11 -8.70
N ALA A 97 -7.11 2.24 -9.47
CA ALA A 97 -8.34 1.49 -9.24
C ALA A 97 -8.14 -0.02 -9.35
N VAL A 98 -7.34 -0.49 -10.31
CA VAL A 98 -7.02 -1.92 -10.45
C VAL A 98 -6.28 -2.43 -9.22
N LEU A 99 -5.17 -1.77 -8.83
CA LEU A 99 -4.37 -2.20 -7.68
C LEU A 99 -5.16 -2.09 -6.35
N PHE A 100 -6.02 -1.09 -6.22
CA PHE A 100 -6.89 -0.90 -5.06
C PHE A 100 -7.92 -2.03 -4.95
N ILE A 101 -8.62 -2.35 -6.03
CA ILE A 101 -9.64 -3.41 -6.03
C ILE A 101 -8.99 -4.78 -5.81
N GLU A 102 -7.88 -5.07 -6.49
CA GLU A 102 -7.16 -6.34 -6.31
C GLU A 102 -6.63 -6.49 -4.89
N SER A 103 -6.07 -5.43 -4.31
CA SER A 103 -5.60 -5.47 -2.91
C SER A 103 -6.75 -5.64 -1.92
N LEU A 104 -7.89 -4.96 -2.11
CA LEU A 104 -9.07 -5.12 -1.27
C LEU A 104 -9.61 -6.55 -1.30
N ILE A 105 -9.69 -7.17 -2.49
CA ILE A 105 -10.11 -8.57 -2.65
C ILE A 105 -9.14 -9.50 -1.92
N LEU A 106 -7.82 -9.35 -2.13
CA LEU A 106 -6.82 -10.20 -1.49
C LEU A 106 -6.84 -10.04 0.03
N ILE A 107 -6.86 -8.82 0.56
CA ILE A 107 -6.96 -8.54 2.00
C ILE A 107 -8.17 -9.26 2.59
N THR A 108 -9.33 -9.15 1.94
CA THR A 108 -10.57 -9.77 2.41
C THR A 108 -10.46 -11.28 2.41
N ILE A 109 -9.89 -11.89 1.36
CA ILE A 109 -9.69 -13.34 1.28
C ILE A 109 -8.74 -13.83 2.39
N PHE A 110 -7.56 -13.22 2.53
CA PHE A 110 -6.57 -13.65 3.53
C PHE A 110 -7.08 -13.45 4.96
N LEU A 111 -7.70 -12.31 5.26
CA LEU A 111 -8.32 -12.10 6.58
C LEU A 111 -9.45 -13.08 6.85
N SER A 112 -10.21 -13.49 5.84
CA SER A 112 -11.28 -14.49 6.01
C SER A 112 -10.69 -15.85 6.40
N VAL A 113 -9.62 -16.27 5.72
CA VAL A 113 -8.90 -17.51 6.05
C VAL A 113 -8.36 -17.46 7.48
N VAL A 114 -7.69 -16.38 7.86
CA VAL A 114 -7.15 -16.21 9.22
C VAL A 114 -8.27 -16.24 10.27
N SER A 115 -9.35 -15.49 10.05
CA SER A 115 -10.48 -15.41 10.98
C SER A 115 -11.19 -16.76 11.13
N MET A 116 -11.26 -17.57 10.07
CA MET A 116 -11.76 -18.95 10.15
C MET A 116 -10.84 -19.87 10.95
N VAL A 117 -9.51 -19.76 10.78
CA VAL A 117 -8.52 -20.57 11.52
C VAL A 117 -8.59 -20.29 13.02
N TYR A 118 -8.78 -19.03 13.39
CA TYR A 118 -8.87 -18.59 14.79
C TYR A 118 -10.29 -18.62 15.37
N GLN A 119 -11.31 -18.89 14.54
CA GLN A 119 -12.73 -18.84 14.90
C GLN A 119 -13.18 -17.51 15.52
N ASP A 120 -12.54 -16.40 15.16
CA ASP A 120 -12.84 -15.04 15.66
C ASP A 120 -12.89 -14.05 14.50
N PHE A 121 -13.96 -13.25 14.43
CA PHE A 121 -14.20 -12.22 13.42
C PHE A 121 -14.32 -10.81 14.02
N SER A 122 -14.07 -10.65 15.32
CA SER A 122 -14.27 -9.40 16.07
C SER A 122 -13.52 -8.20 15.48
N LEU A 123 -12.30 -8.42 14.99
CA LEU A 123 -11.41 -7.38 14.44
C LEU A 123 -11.38 -7.36 12.91
N PHE A 124 -12.20 -8.18 12.25
CA PHE A 124 -12.16 -8.38 10.80
C PHE A 124 -12.34 -7.07 10.02
N LEU A 125 -13.37 -6.29 10.34
CA LEU A 125 -13.65 -5.01 9.68
C LEU A 125 -12.58 -3.96 9.95
N LEU A 126 -12.07 -3.90 11.19
CA LEU A 126 -10.99 -2.99 11.56
C LEU A 126 -9.73 -3.30 10.76
N MET A 127 -9.39 -4.57 10.61
CA MET A 127 -8.21 -5.00 9.86
C MET A 127 -8.36 -4.78 8.35
N ILE A 128 -9.55 -4.99 7.79
CA ILE A 128 -9.81 -4.59 6.40
C ILE A 128 -9.55 -3.09 6.24
N PHE A 129 -10.09 -2.26 7.12
CA PHE A 129 -9.91 -0.81 7.05
C PHE A 129 -8.42 -0.41 7.15
N LEU A 130 -7.70 -0.92 8.16
CA LEU A 130 -6.30 -0.57 8.40
C LEU A 130 -5.39 -1.05 7.27
N LEU A 131 -5.45 -2.33 6.90
CA LEU A 131 -4.58 -2.88 5.84
C LEU A 131 -4.86 -2.24 4.49
N THR A 132 -6.14 -2.01 4.15
CA THR A 132 -6.50 -1.35 2.89
C THR A 132 -5.98 0.08 2.87
N SER A 133 -6.04 0.80 4.00
CA SER A 133 -5.55 2.17 4.10
C SER A 133 -4.02 2.24 3.94
N VAL A 134 -3.28 1.30 4.54
CA VAL A 134 -1.81 1.19 4.38
C VAL A 134 -1.44 0.90 2.93
N VAL A 135 -2.08 -0.09 2.30
CA VAL A 135 -1.79 -0.43 0.90
C VAL A 135 -2.19 0.71 -0.05
N THR A 136 -3.28 1.42 0.24
CA THR A 136 -3.70 2.60 -0.54
C THR A 136 -2.63 3.69 -0.55
N GLN A 137 -2.05 4.00 0.62
CA GLN A 137 -0.91 4.92 0.70
C GLN A 137 0.23 4.48 -0.23
N TYR A 138 0.60 3.20 -0.23
CA TYR A 138 1.68 2.69 -1.07
C TYR A 138 1.38 2.84 -2.55
N ILE A 139 0.16 2.47 -2.98
CA ILE A 139 -0.28 2.63 -4.37
C ILE A 139 -0.21 4.09 -4.80
N LEU A 140 -0.66 5.02 -3.96
CA LEU A 140 -0.64 6.45 -4.26
C LEU A 140 0.78 7.00 -4.39
N ILE A 141 1.63 6.75 -3.40
CA ILE A 141 2.99 7.31 -3.36
C ILE A 141 3.85 6.71 -4.48
N ILE A 142 3.96 5.38 -4.51
CA ILE A 142 4.81 4.68 -5.49
C ILE A 142 4.25 4.89 -6.89
N GLY A 143 2.92 4.80 -7.06
CA GLY A 143 2.29 5.05 -8.36
C GLY A 143 2.56 6.46 -8.90
N THR A 144 2.59 7.47 -8.02
CA THR A 144 2.93 8.85 -8.40
C THR A 144 4.40 8.96 -8.80
N ILE A 145 5.32 8.39 -8.01
CA ILE A 145 6.76 8.38 -8.31
C ILE A 145 7.04 7.67 -9.65
N SER A 146 6.37 6.54 -9.87
CA SER A 146 6.41 5.76 -11.11
C SER A 146 5.83 6.49 -12.31
N LEU A 147 4.87 7.40 -12.11
CA LEU A 147 4.38 8.25 -13.20
C LEU A 147 5.45 9.28 -13.62
N LEU A 148 6.34 9.67 -12.71
CA LEU A 148 7.37 10.70 -12.96
C LEU A 148 8.68 10.14 -13.52
N SER A 149 8.85 8.82 -13.51
CA SER A 149 10.09 8.12 -13.88
C SER A 149 9.77 7.01 -14.88
N SER A 150 10.52 6.90 -15.98
CA SER A 150 10.29 5.86 -17.00
C SER A 150 10.88 4.50 -16.61
N ASN A 151 12.00 4.50 -15.88
CA ASN A 151 12.71 3.28 -15.48
C ASN A 151 12.20 2.72 -14.15
N ILE A 152 11.83 1.44 -14.14
CA ILE A 152 11.39 0.66 -12.95
C ILE A 152 12.39 0.81 -11.79
N LEU A 153 13.69 0.63 -12.05
CA LEU A 153 14.73 0.69 -11.01
C LEU A 153 14.80 2.08 -10.36
N MET A 154 14.63 3.14 -11.16
CA MET A 154 14.61 4.50 -10.66
C MET A 154 13.37 4.77 -9.81
N SER A 155 12.20 4.28 -10.22
CA SER A 155 10.97 4.42 -9.44
C SER A 155 11.07 3.73 -8.09
N ILE A 156 11.62 2.52 -8.06
CA ILE A 156 11.86 1.76 -6.82
C ILE A 156 12.86 2.51 -5.94
N GLY A 157 14.00 2.95 -6.48
CA GLY A 157 15.03 3.68 -5.73
C GLY A 157 14.50 4.97 -5.11
N LEU A 158 13.76 5.78 -5.88
CA LEU A 158 13.12 7.00 -5.38
C LEU A 158 12.06 6.72 -4.32
N SER A 159 11.32 5.62 -4.46
CA SER A 159 10.32 5.22 -3.47
C SER A 159 11.01 4.82 -2.16
N ILE A 160 12.08 4.02 -2.21
CA ILE A 160 12.85 3.63 -1.02
C ILE A 160 13.47 4.86 -0.34
N LEU A 161 14.05 5.79 -1.12
CA LEU A 161 14.58 7.04 -0.58
C LEU A 161 13.50 7.88 0.10
N TYR A 162 12.33 8.01 -0.52
CA TYR A 162 11.18 8.70 0.07
C TYR A 162 10.78 8.04 1.40
N TRP A 163 10.69 6.71 1.43
CA TRP A 163 10.32 5.97 2.62
C TRP A 163 11.32 6.17 3.77
N ILE A 164 12.62 5.97 3.53
CA ILE A 164 13.66 6.18 4.55
C ILE A 164 13.62 7.62 5.08
N LEU A 165 13.52 8.61 4.19
CA LEU A 165 13.46 10.01 4.59
C LEU A 165 12.22 10.28 5.44
N SER A 166 11.07 9.71 5.08
CA SER A 166 9.83 9.87 5.84
C SER A 166 9.93 9.28 7.25
N VAL A 167 10.55 8.12 7.41
CA VAL A 167 10.78 7.47 8.72
C VAL A 167 11.69 8.33 9.59
N VAL A 168 12.80 8.82 9.02
CA VAL A 168 13.75 9.68 9.75
C VAL A 168 13.09 10.99 10.19
N LEU A 169 12.25 11.60 9.35
CA LEU A 169 11.55 12.84 9.67
C LEU A 169 10.55 12.67 10.81
N VAL A 170 9.76 11.58 10.81
CA VAL A 170 8.82 11.29 11.90
C VAL A 170 9.57 11.00 13.19
N ALA A 171 10.67 10.25 13.14
CA ALA A 171 11.48 9.95 14.32
C ALA A 171 12.16 11.20 14.92
N SER A 172 12.42 12.23 14.11
CA SER A 172 13.13 13.44 14.55
C SER A 172 12.25 14.46 15.27
N SER A 173 10.94 14.52 15.02
CA SER A 173 10.07 15.50 15.67
C SER A 173 8.58 15.15 15.66
N ASP A 174 7.89 15.43 16.77
CA ASP A 174 6.45 15.20 16.91
C ASP A 174 5.59 16.01 15.93
N ARG A 175 6.11 17.14 15.45
CA ARG A 175 5.43 18.00 14.45
C ARG A 175 5.38 17.39 13.05
N LEU A 176 6.26 16.43 12.75
CA LEU A 176 6.36 15.77 11.45
C LEU A 176 5.64 14.43 11.40
N THR A 177 4.87 14.08 12.43
CA THR A 177 4.08 12.84 12.51
C THR A 177 3.14 12.63 11.31
N TYR A 178 2.67 13.69 10.67
CA TYR A 178 1.80 13.58 9.49
C TYR A 178 2.53 13.19 8.19
N VAL A 179 3.86 13.13 8.17
CA VAL A 179 4.64 12.73 6.98
C VAL A 179 4.50 11.23 6.72
N ALA A 180 4.58 10.40 7.77
CA ALA A 180 4.33 8.97 7.69
C ALA A 180 3.41 8.54 8.86
N VAL A 181 2.10 8.58 8.60
CA VAL A 181 1.05 8.31 9.60
C VAL A 181 1.04 6.87 10.09
N PHE A 182 1.33 5.92 9.21
CA PHE A 182 1.31 4.49 9.53
C PHE A 182 2.65 3.94 10.04
N ASP A 183 3.70 4.79 10.12
CA ASP A 183 5.01 4.35 10.59
C ASP A 183 4.97 3.91 12.06
N ALA A 184 5.84 2.97 12.43
CA ALA A 184 5.90 2.44 13.79
C ALA A 184 6.35 3.45 14.85
N SER A 185 7.07 4.50 14.44
CA SER A 185 7.44 5.61 15.33
C SER A 185 6.27 6.56 15.63
N ASN A 186 5.17 6.46 14.87
CA ASN A 186 4.00 7.32 14.98
C ASN A 186 3.12 6.98 16.20
N TYR A 187 2.38 7.97 16.71
CA TYR A 187 1.40 7.76 17.78
C TYR A 187 0.28 6.81 17.37
N LEU A 188 -0.16 6.84 16.10
CA LEU A 188 -1.23 5.97 15.59
C LEU A 188 -0.88 4.49 15.77
N TYR A 189 0.37 4.11 15.52
CA TYR A 189 0.82 2.73 15.70
C TYR A 189 0.74 2.28 17.16
N ARG A 190 1.12 3.18 18.10
CA ARG A 190 1.04 2.92 19.54
C ARG A 190 -0.40 2.77 20.01
N ASP A 191 -1.29 3.64 19.54
CA ASP A 191 -2.72 3.58 19.88
C ASP A 191 -3.37 2.30 19.35
N ILE A 192 -3.02 1.89 18.13
CA ILE A 192 -3.49 0.62 17.57
C ILE A 192 -2.98 -0.54 18.44
N ASN A 193 -1.71 -0.57 18.83
CA ASN A 193 -1.18 -1.61 19.72
C ASN A 193 -1.99 -1.68 21.04
N GLN A 194 -2.33 -0.53 21.64
CA GLN A 194 -3.13 -0.49 22.87
C GLN A 194 -4.55 -1.03 22.66
N VAL A 195 -5.20 -0.72 21.53
CA VAL A 195 -6.53 -1.26 21.20
C VAL A 195 -6.50 -2.79 21.11
N PHE A 196 -5.44 -3.34 20.50
CA PHE A 196 -5.26 -4.78 20.40
C PHE A 196 -4.97 -5.41 21.77
N ALA A 197 -4.12 -4.78 22.59
CA ALA A 197 -3.79 -5.26 23.93
C ALA A 197 -4.96 -5.19 24.94
N GLN A 198 -5.81 -4.17 24.85
CA GLN A 198 -6.90 -3.92 25.82
C GLN A 198 -8.20 -4.69 25.51
N GLY A 199 -8.27 -5.44 24.42
CA GLY A 199 -9.50 -6.18 24.08
C GLY A 199 -10.54 -5.34 23.32
N ASN A 200 -10.22 -4.12 22.90
CA ASN A 200 -11.15 -3.27 22.16
C ASN A 200 -11.26 -3.71 20.69
N ASN A 201 -12.44 -3.55 20.09
CA ASN A 201 -12.70 -3.92 18.68
C ASN A 201 -12.67 -2.72 17.73
N PHE A 202 -12.61 -1.51 18.27
CA PHE A 202 -12.66 -0.26 17.52
C PHE A 202 -11.52 0.66 17.93
N ILE A 203 -10.97 1.37 16.95
CA ILE A 203 -10.07 2.50 17.19
C ILE A 203 -10.88 3.76 17.46
N SER A 204 -10.28 4.73 18.13
CA SER A 204 -10.93 6.02 18.42
C SER A 204 -11.33 6.73 17.12
N LEU A 205 -12.42 7.50 17.18
CA LEU A 205 -12.92 8.28 16.04
C LEU A 205 -11.84 9.25 15.50
N SER A 206 -11.02 9.81 16.39
CA SER A 206 -9.89 10.66 15.99
C SER A 206 -8.91 9.91 15.09
N ASN A 207 -8.58 8.66 15.43
CA ASN A 207 -7.62 7.86 14.69
C ASN A 207 -8.19 7.41 13.34
N VAL A 208 -9.49 7.08 13.28
CA VAL A 208 -10.21 6.85 12.02
C VAL A 208 -10.12 8.07 11.11
N LEU A 209 -10.42 9.27 11.65
CA LEU A 209 -10.39 10.51 10.89
C LEU A 209 -8.98 10.83 10.38
N THR A 210 -7.95 10.67 11.22
CA THR A 210 -6.55 10.87 10.80
C THR A 210 -6.19 9.98 9.60
N VAL A 211 -6.56 8.69 9.65
CA VAL A 211 -6.30 7.74 8.55
C VAL A 211 -7.03 8.14 7.26
N ILE A 212 -8.30 8.51 7.35
CA ILE A 212 -9.12 8.90 6.20
C ILE A 212 -8.58 10.20 5.59
N VAL A 213 -8.35 11.22 6.41
CA VAL A 213 -7.86 12.53 5.97
C VAL A 213 -6.47 12.40 5.34
N TYR A 214 -5.57 11.61 5.92
CA TYR A 214 -4.25 11.37 5.36
C TYR A 214 -4.30 10.74 3.96
N ASN A 215 -5.08 9.66 3.80
CA ASN A 215 -5.24 9.03 2.48
C ASN A 215 -5.92 9.96 1.47
N LEU A 216 -6.89 10.77 1.91
CA LEU A 216 -7.55 11.75 1.05
C LEU A 216 -6.60 12.85 0.59
N ILE A 217 -5.74 13.37 1.47
CA ILE A 217 -4.71 14.34 1.12
C ILE A 217 -3.74 13.73 0.10
N LEU A 218 -3.24 12.52 0.36
CA LEU A 218 -2.36 11.82 -0.59
C LEU A 218 -3.03 11.64 -1.96
N PHE A 219 -4.31 11.23 -1.97
CA PHE A 219 -5.06 11.06 -3.21
C PHE A 219 -5.15 12.37 -3.99
N LEU A 220 -5.51 13.48 -3.33
CA LEU A 220 -5.58 14.80 -3.95
C LEU A 220 -4.23 15.25 -4.50
N VAL A 221 -3.14 15.06 -3.74
CA VAL A 221 -1.78 15.38 -4.19
C VAL A 221 -1.40 14.55 -5.41
N SER A 222 -1.65 13.24 -5.40
CA SER A 222 -1.39 12.35 -6.53
C SER A 222 -2.18 12.74 -7.78
N VAL A 223 -3.45 13.13 -7.63
CA VAL A 223 -4.30 13.60 -8.74
C VAL A 223 -3.76 14.92 -9.32
N LEU A 224 -3.39 15.87 -8.45
CA LEU A 224 -2.82 17.15 -8.88
C LEU A 224 -1.51 16.94 -9.64
N ILE A 225 -0.58 16.16 -9.10
CA ILE A 225 0.70 15.84 -9.74
C ILE A 225 0.45 15.15 -11.09
N SER A 226 -0.43 14.14 -11.12
CA SER A 226 -0.75 13.41 -12.35
C SER A 226 -1.26 14.35 -13.44
N LYS A 227 -2.15 15.29 -13.10
CA LYS A 227 -2.70 16.26 -14.05
C LYS A 227 -1.64 17.24 -14.56
N LEU A 228 -0.81 17.78 -13.67
CA LEU A 228 0.25 18.74 -14.02
C LEU A 228 1.34 18.10 -14.91
N MET A 229 1.57 16.80 -14.74
CA MET A 229 2.66 16.08 -15.40
C MET A 229 2.29 15.45 -16.74
N ASN A 230 1.10 15.75 -17.30
CA ASN A 230 0.63 15.14 -18.55
C ASN A 230 1.62 15.29 -19.72
N LYS A 231 2.22 16.48 -19.89
CA LYS A 231 3.23 16.72 -20.94
C LYS A 231 4.48 15.88 -20.74
N ARG A 232 4.96 15.76 -19.50
CA ARG A 232 6.15 14.97 -19.15
C ARG A 232 5.90 13.48 -19.30
N TRP A 233 4.73 13.01 -18.85
CA TRP A 233 4.27 11.63 -19.00
C TRP A 233 4.30 11.17 -20.46
N LEU A 234 3.78 12.00 -21.37
CA LEU A 234 3.83 11.70 -22.81
C LEU A 234 5.24 11.64 -23.37
N LYS A 235 6.13 12.56 -22.94
CA LYS A 235 7.52 12.58 -23.37
C LYS A 235 8.26 11.29 -22.97
N LEU A 236 8.09 10.88 -21.71
CA LEU A 236 8.65 9.63 -21.17
C LEU A 236 8.13 8.37 -21.86
N GLY A 237 6.99 8.44 -22.55
CA GLY A 237 6.44 7.32 -23.33
C GLY A 237 6.95 7.23 -24.77
N ILE A 238 7.63 8.27 -25.26
CA ILE A 238 8.18 8.35 -26.63
C ILE A 238 9.66 7.97 -26.62
N ASP A 239 10.40 8.55 -25.66
CA ASP A 239 11.82 8.31 -25.40
C ASP A 239 12.06 6.80 -25.13
#